data_AF-A0A7V1NT09-F1
#
_entry.id   AF-A0A7V1NT09-F1
#
_cell.length_a   1.000
_cell.length_b   1.000
_cell.length_c   1.000
_cell.angle_alpha   90.00
_cell.angle_beta   90.00
_cell.angle_gamma   90.00
#
_symmetry.space_group_name_H-M   'P 1'
#
loop_
_entity.id
_entity.type
_entity.pdbx_description
1 polymer ?
#
loop_
_entity_poly.entity_id
_entity_poly.type
_entity_poly.pdbx_seq_one_letter_code
_entity_poly.pdbx_strand_id
1 'polypeptide(L)'
;MGRTLSHKRIICRKAYLEGKPTRVIARETGHSPEAVDHYVVNLSRVYFAVVRRGMTPEEAAFATQQPVGIVQQYLRPIEELELDFQQVYARSDVQMSMCAVSEPSLVGDAGKNERREQEP
;
A
#
# COMPACT_ATOMS: atom_id res chain seq x y z
N MET A 1 -9.80 2.30 -27.28
CA MET A 1 -9.22 2.73 -25.99
C MET A 1 -10.34 2.71 -24.95
N GLY A 2 -10.39 1.68 -24.10
CA GLY A 2 -11.36 1.61 -23.01
C GLY A 2 -11.05 2.67 -21.94
N ARG A 3 -12.05 3.03 -21.13
CA ARG A 3 -11.89 3.97 -20.01
C ARG A 3 -10.71 3.52 -19.15
N THR A 4 -9.70 4.36 -19.01
CA THR A 4 -8.41 4.09 -18.34
C THR A 4 -8.54 3.52 -16.93
N LEU A 5 -9.62 3.86 -16.22
CA LEU A 5 -9.95 3.31 -14.90
C LEU A 5 -10.28 1.81 -14.95
N SER A 6 -11.00 1.36 -15.98
CA SER A 6 -11.33 -0.06 -16.17
C SER A 6 -10.06 -0.88 -16.46
N HIS A 7 -9.14 -0.34 -17.26
CA HIS A 7 -7.89 -1.02 -17.59
C HIS A 7 -6.96 -1.16 -16.39
N LYS A 8 -6.81 -0.12 -15.54
CA LYS A 8 -6.04 -0.21 -14.28
C LYS A 8 -6.55 -1.35 -13.40
N ARG A 9 -7.87 -1.47 -13.23
CA ARG A 9 -8.47 -2.54 -12.44
C ARG A 9 -8.21 -3.93 -13.03
N ILE A 10 -8.38 -4.08 -14.35
CA ILE A 10 -8.15 -5.35 -15.06
C ILE A 10 -6.68 -5.78 -14.90
N ILE A 11 -5.73 -4.85 -15.07
CA ILE A 11 -4.30 -5.11 -14.92
C ILE A 11 -4.00 -5.57 -13.48
N CYS A 12 -4.51 -4.86 -12.47
CA CYS A 12 -4.28 -5.20 -11.07
C CYS A 12 -4.85 -6.58 -10.70
N ARG A 13 -6.08 -6.89 -11.14
CA ARG A 13 -6.69 -8.22 -10.96
C ARG A 13 -5.81 -9.31 -11.57
N LYS A 14 -5.36 -9.14 -12.82
CA LYS A 14 -4.52 -10.12 -13.51
C LYS A 14 -3.15 -10.30 -12.84
N ALA A 15 -2.57 -9.23 -12.33
CA ALA A 15 -1.27 -9.27 -11.68
C ALA A 15 -1.32 -9.92 -10.29
N TYR A 16 -2.27 -9.52 -9.46
CA TYR A 16 -2.30 -9.85 -8.03
C TYR A 16 -3.19 -11.04 -7.69
N LEU A 17 -4.32 -11.23 -8.39
CA LEU A 17 -5.22 -12.37 -8.15
C LEU A 17 -4.94 -13.54 -9.09
N GLU A 18 -4.73 -13.28 -10.39
CA GLU A 18 -4.44 -14.34 -11.36
C GLU A 18 -2.94 -14.71 -11.42
N GLY A 19 -2.06 -13.91 -10.81
CA GLY A 19 -0.61 -14.16 -10.79
C GLY A 19 0.09 -14.09 -12.15
N LYS A 20 -0.57 -13.57 -13.19
CA LYS A 20 -0.06 -13.62 -14.57
C LYS A 20 1.21 -12.78 -14.74
N PRO A 21 2.20 -13.22 -15.53
CA PRO A 21 3.43 -12.45 -15.76
C PRO A 21 3.14 -11.17 -16.58
N THR A 22 3.93 -10.12 -16.36
CA THR A 22 3.77 -8.79 -17.00
C THR A 22 3.58 -8.89 -18.52
N ARG A 23 4.41 -9.70 -19.20
CA ARG A 23 4.33 -9.88 -20.67
C ARG A 23 2.98 -10.44 -21.14
N VAL A 24 2.36 -11.32 -20.37
CA VAL A 24 1.03 -11.89 -20.69
C VAL A 24 -0.04 -10.83 -20.49
N ILE A 25 0.01 -10.10 -19.37
CA ILE A 25 -0.95 -9.01 -19.09
C ILE A 25 -0.86 -7.91 -20.15
N ALA A 26 0.36 -7.53 -20.56
CA ALA A 26 0.62 -6.56 -21.61
C ALA A 26 -0.06 -6.97 -22.92
N ARG A 27 0.12 -8.23 -23.36
CA ARG A 27 -0.57 -8.79 -24.54
C ARG A 27 -2.10 -8.79 -24.39
N GLU A 28 -2.62 -9.28 -23.26
CA GLU A 28 -4.07 -9.40 -23.04
C GLU A 28 -4.78 -8.04 -22.94
N THR A 29 -4.07 -7.00 -22.48
CA THR A 29 -4.65 -5.68 -22.23
C THR A 29 -4.24 -4.62 -23.26
N GLY A 30 -3.36 -4.96 -24.21
CA GLY A 30 -2.86 -4.04 -25.23
C GLY A 30 -1.99 -2.91 -24.67
N HIS A 31 -1.28 -3.14 -23.57
CA HIS A 31 -0.32 -2.18 -22.98
C HIS A 31 1.12 -2.62 -23.24
N SER A 32 2.07 -1.70 -23.09
CA SER A 32 3.48 -2.08 -23.01
C SER A 32 3.78 -2.79 -21.68
N PRO A 33 4.78 -3.68 -21.62
CA PRO A 33 5.22 -4.29 -20.36
C PRO A 33 5.56 -3.25 -19.29
N GLU A 34 6.24 -2.16 -19.67
CA GLU A 34 6.63 -1.08 -18.76
C GLU A 34 5.41 -0.40 -18.14
N ALA A 35 4.37 -0.16 -18.94
CA ALA A 35 3.12 0.40 -18.43
C ALA A 35 2.44 -0.53 -17.43
N VAL A 36 2.46 -1.85 -17.68
CA VAL A 36 1.93 -2.85 -16.74
C VAL A 36 2.73 -2.85 -15.43
N ASP A 37 4.06 -2.87 -15.50
CA ASP A 37 4.92 -2.84 -14.32
C ASP A 37 4.69 -1.56 -13.50
N HIS A 38 4.51 -0.40 -14.16
CA HIS A 38 4.13 0.84 -13.48
C HIS A 38 2.81 0.72 -12.71
N TYR A 39 1.79 0.06 -13.26
CA TYR A 39 0.53 -0.16 -12.55
C TYR A 39 0.73 -1.07 -11.33
N VAL A 40 1.49 -2.15 -11.49
CA VAL A 40 1.77 -3.11 -10.42
C VAL A 40 2.52 -2.41 -9.28
N VAL A 41 3.66 -1.77 -9.57
CA VAL A 41 4.50 -1.10 -8.57
C VAL A 41 3.76 0.04 -7.86
N ASN A 42 2.98 0.84 -8.60
CA ASN A 42 2.24 1.93 -7.97
C ASN A 42 1.15 1.42 -7.03
N LEU A 43 0.47 0.32 -7.38
CA LEU A 43 -0.50 -0.29 -6.47
C LEU A 43 0.19 -0.78 -5.19
N SER A 44 1.34 -1.45 -5.28
CA SER A 44 2.02 -1.98 -4.08
C SER A 44 2.52 -0.86 -3.15
N ARG A 45 2.98 0.25 -3.73
CA ARG A 45 3.35 1.47 -2.98
C ARG A 45 2.16 2.10 -2.28
N VAL A 46 1.04 2.28 -2.97
CA VAL A 46 -0.19 2.85 -2.39
C VAL A 46 -0.75 1.92 -1.31
N TYR A 47 -0.76 0.60 -1.55
CA TYR A 47 -1.17 -0.39 -0.56
C TYR A 47 -0.33 -0.30 0.71
N PHE A 48 1.00 -0.24 0.58
CA PHE A 48 1.87 -0.08 1.74
C PHE A 48 1.59 1.23 2.49
N ALA A 49 1.49 2.36 1.80
CA ALA A 49 1.26 3.65 2.43
C ALA A 49 -0.09 3.69 3.18
N VAL A 50 -1.18 3.31 2.53
CA VAL A 50 -2.52 3.49 3.09
C VAL A 50 -2.91 2.32 3.99
N VAL A 51 -2.78 1.09 3.51
CA VAL A 51 -3.26 -0.10 4.24
C VAL A 51 -2.30 -0.51 5.36
N ARG A 52 -0.98 -0.47 5.12
CA ARG A 52 0.01 -0.93 6.11
C ARG A 52 0.50 0.15 7.05
N ARG A 53 0.52 1.42 6.62
CA ARG A 53 0.99 2.55 7.44
C ARG A 53 -0.13 3.45 7.93
N GLY A 54 -1.37 3.26 7.46
CA GLY A 54 -2.50 4.09 7.88
C GLY A 54 -2.43 5.54 7.40
N MET A 55 -1.67 5.81 6.32
CA MET A 55 -1.55 7.15 5.75
C MET A 55 -2.85 7.59 5.09
N THR A 56 -3.16 8.88 5.18
CA THR A 56 -4.20 9.54 4.38
C THR A 56 -3.84 9.54 2.89
N PRO A 57 -4.80 9.73 1.96
CA PRO A 57 -4.50 9.83 0.52
C PRO A 57 -3.48 10.93 0.17
N GLU A 58 -3.48 12.03 0.90
CA GLU A 58 -2.57 13.17 0.74
C GLU A 58 -1.15 12.82 1.21
N GLU A 59 -1.01 12.18 2.38
CA GLU A 59 0.28 11.69 2.87
C GLU A 59 0.85 10.59 1.97
N ALA A 60 -0.01 9.68 1.49
CA ALA A 60 0.38 8.65 0.55
C ALA A 60 0.81 9.25 -0.80
N ALA A 61 0.13 10.29 -1.28
CA ALA A 61 0.54 11.02 -2.49
C ALA A 61 1.93 11.63 -2.33
N PHE A 62 2.20 12.25 -1.18
CA PHE A 62 3.52 12.78 -0.84
C PHE A 62 4.59 11.66 -0.76
N ALA A 63 4.31 10.58 -0.03
CA ALA A 63 5.26 9.48 0.16
C ALA A 63 5.57 8.71 -1.14
N THR A 64 4.57 8.57 -2.02
CA THR A 64 4.70 7.82 -3.29
C THR A 64 5.09 8.71 -4.47
N GLN A 65 5.19 10.02 -4.27
CA GLN A 65 5.42 11.01 -5.33
C GLN A 65 4.42 10.85 -6.49
N GLN A 66 3.16 10.60 -6.14
CA GLN A 66 2.06 10.47 -7.10
C GLN A 66 1.02 11.57 -6.85
N PRO A 67 0.30 12.03 -7.88
CA PRO A 67 -0.84 12.93 -7.67
C PRO A 67 -1.91 12.26 -6.80
N VAL A 68 -2.56 13.04 -5.91
CA VAL A 68 -3.64 12.54 -5.02
C VAL A 68 -4.73 11.81 -5.82
N GLY A 69 -5.13 12.36 -6.97
CA GLY A 69 -6.12 11.72 -7.84
C GLY A 69 -5.68 10.36 -8.38
N ILE A 70 -4.38 10.10 -8.54
CA ILE A 70 -3.85 8.79 -8.94
C ILE A 70 -3.88 7.82 -7.76
N VAL A 71 -3.52 8.27 -6.55
CA VAL A 71 -3.60 7.48 -5.31
C VAL A 71 -5.04 7.01 -5.08
N GLN A 72 -6.01 7.93 -5.14
CA GLN A 72 -7.44 7.62 -4.99
C GLN A 72 -7.94 6.59 -6.02
N GLN A 73 -7.40 6.61 -7.25
CA GLN A 73 -7.73 5.60 -8.24
C GLN A 73 -7.22 4.20 -7.90
N TYR A 74 -6.14 4.07 -7.12
CA TYR A 74 -5.61 2.78 -6.66
C TYR A 74 -6.32 2.26 -5.40
N LEU A 75 -6.91 3.14 -4.59
CA LEU A 75 -7.71 2.73 -3.43
C LEU A 75 -8.89 1.85 -3.85
N ARG A 76 -9.58 2.21 -4.95
CA ARG A 76 -10.70 1.40 -5.49
C ARG A 76 -10.33 -0.06 -5.77
N PRO A 77 -9.31 -0.37 -6.61
CA PRO A 77 -8.87 -1.76 -6.80
C PRO A 77 -8.38 -2.45 -5.53
N ILE A 78 -7.78 -1.73 -4.58
CA ILE A 78 -7.31 -2.31 -3.31
C ILE A 78 -8.51 -2.79 -2.48
N GLU A 79 -9.55 -1.97 -2.36
CA GLU A 79 -10.80 -2.31 -1.68
C GLU A 79 -11.58 -3.40 -2.44
N GLU A 80 -11.78 -3.24 -3.75
CA GLU A 80 -12.59 -4.14 -4.57
C GLU A 80 -12.01 -5.55 -4.73
N LEU A 81 -10.68 -5.69 -4.72
CA LEU A 81 -10.01 -6.97 -4.93
C LEU A 81 -9.66 -7.67 -3.62
N GLU A 82 -9.96 -7.06 -2.47
CA GLU A 82 -9.68 -7.59 -1.12
C GLU A 82 -8.25 -8.13 -0.99
N LEU A 83 -7.27 -7.39 -1.53
CA LEU A 83 -5.89 -7.86 -1.62
C LEU A 83 -5.27 -8.01 -0.23
N ASP A 84 -4.73 -9.19 0.05
CA ASP A 84 -3.92 -9.41 1.23
C ASP A 84 -2.46 -8.99 1.00
N PHE A 85 -1.71 -8.85 2.10
CA PHE A 85 -0.31 -8.43 2.04
C PHE A 85 0.60 -9.47 1.36
N GLN A 86 0.26 -10.77 1.41
CA GLN A 86 1.04 -11.81 0.75
C GLN A 86 0.94 -11.69 -0.77
N GLN A 87 -0.28 -11.51 -1.29
CA GLN A 87 -0.56 -11.31 -2.71
C GLN A 87 0.18 -10.09 -3.26
N VAL A 88 0.15 -8.97 -2.52
CA VAL A 88 0.81 -7.72 -2.95
C VAL A 88 2.33 -7.84 -2.94
N TYR A 89 2.93 -8.41 -1.89
CA TYR A 89 4.39 -8.44 -1.75
C TYR A 89 5.07 -9.58 -2.51
N ALA A 90 4.41 -10.72 -2.71
CA ALA A 90 4.93 -11.80 -3.56
C ALA A 90 5.22 -11.31 -4.99
N ARG A 91 4.50 -10.29 -5.45
CA ARG A 91 4.66 -9.68 -6.77
C ARG A 91 5.75 -8.61 -6.85
N SER A 92 6.14 -8.04 -5.71
CA SER A 92 7.00 -6.85 -5.65
C SER A 92 8.49 -7.18 -5.59
N ASP A 93 8.87 -8.47 -5.61
CA ASP A 93 10.22 -8.99 -5.32
C ASP A 93 10.82 -8.49 -3.98
N VAL A 94 9.99 -7.91 -3.11
CA VAL A 94 10.40 -7.47 -1.77
C VAL A 94 10.20 -8.65 -0.81
N GLN A 95 11.27 -9.37 -0.49
CA GLN A 95 11.27 -10.25 0.70
C GLN A 95 11.21 -9.38 1.95
N MET A 96 10.00 -9.05 2.43
CA MET A 96 9.85 -8.57 3.80
C MET A 96 10.03 -9.76 4.74
N SER A 97 11.16 -9.80 5.44
CA SER A 97 11.23 -10.52 6.71
C SER A 97 10.15 -9.96 7.62
N MET A 98 9.14 -10.76 7.96
CA MET A 98 8.12 -10.38 8.92
C MET A 98 8.80 -10.24 10.29
N CYS A 99 9.17 -9.02 10.68
CA CYS A 99 9.28 -8.72 12.10
C CYS A 99 7.85 -8.80 12.64
N ALA A 100 7.56 -9.84 13.42
CA ALA A 100 6.34 -9.92 14.22
C ALA A 100 6.23 -8.61 15.01
N VAL A 101 5.23 -7.80 14.70
CA VAL A 101 5.01 -6.53 15.39
C VAL A 101 4.45 -6.91 16.75
N SER A 102 5.29 -6.90 17.78
CA SER A 102 4.82 -6.84 19.16
C SER A 102 4.09 -5.50 19.33
N GLU A 103 2.89 -5.54 19.90
CA GLU A 103 2.07 -4.36 20.18
C GLU A 103 2.88 -3.27 20.90
N PRO A 104 2.75 -2.00 20.53
CA PRO A 104 3.33 -0.93 21.34
C PRO A 104 2.53 -0.80 22.63
N SER A 105 3.05 -1.36 23.72
CA SER A 105 2.58 -1.10 25.07
C SER A 105 2.83 0.36 25.43
N LEU A 106 1.82 1.21 25.27
CA LEU A 106 1.82 2.55 25.86
C LEU A 106 1.51 2.43 27.35
N VAL A 107 2.53 2.17 28.17
CA VAL A 107 2.50 2.40 29.62
C VAL A 107 3.30 3.68 29.89
N GLY A 108 2.57 4.76 30.15
CA GLY A 108 3.10 6.03 30.63
C GLY A 108 2.37 6.42 31.90
N ASP A 109 2.85 5.87 33.00
CA ASP A 109 2.43 6.13 34.38
C ASP A 109 2.48 7.63 34.72
N ALA A 110 1.32 8.26 34.89
CA ALA A 110 1.21 9.61 35.45
C ALA A 110 1.22 9.51 37.00
N GLY A 111 2.41 9.20 37.53
CA GLY A 111 2.69 9.20 38.95
C GLY A 111 2.65 10.63 39.53
N LYS A 112 1.72 10.82 40.46
CA LYS A 112 1.50 12.02 41.29
C LYS A 112 2.80 12.43 42.00
N ASN A 113 3.26 13.67 41.82
CA ASN A 113 4.35 14.23 42.63
C ASN A 113 3.75 15.10 43.74
N GLU A 114 3.49 14.49 44.90
CA GLU A 114 3.23 15.21 46.15
C GLU A 114 4.52 15.38 46.94
N ARG A 115 4.86 16.65 47.20
CA ARG A 115 5.35 17.23 48.47
C ARG A 115 6.53 16.53 49.17
N ARG A 116 7.68 17.20 49.22
CA ARG A 116 8.59 17.13 50.39
C ARG A 116 9.12 18.52 50.74
N GLU A 117 8.68 18.96 51.91
CA GLU A 117 9.27 20.01 52.72
C GLU A 117 10.69 19.62 53.14
N GLN A 118 11.59 20.60 53.26
CA GLN A 118 12.45 20.77 54.43
C GLN A 118 13.26 22.07 54.35
N GLU A 119 13.05 22.94 55.35
CA GLU A 119 13.99 23.98 55.80
C GLU A 119 15.29 23.33 56.31
N PRO A 120 16.39 24.09 56.35
CA PRO A 120 16.79 24.68 57.64
C PRO A 120 17.24 26.15 57.58
#